data_AF-A0A067PLB7-F1
#
_entry.id   AF-A0A067PLB7-F1
#
_cell.length_a   1.000
_cell.length_b   1.000
_cell.length_c   1.000
_cell.angle_alpha   90.00
_cell.angle_beta   90.00
_cell.angle_gamma   90.00
#
_symmetry.space_group_name_H-M   'P 1'
#
loop_
_entity.id
_entity.type
_entity.pdbx_description
1 polymer ?
#
loop_
_entity_poly.entity_id
_entity_poly.type
_entity_poly.pdbx_seq_one_letter_code
_entity_poly.pdbx_strand_id
1 'polypeptide(L)'
;MPPKLPNPCTSLASLLTHPSSMTHRTQITSLVSSLKRTRPRVPFRDLKAHRIPTLWVLYRGLLKEASSDDIRFRVRMLFRKNRYLTNPFVTREKLLQGHKWLDMFKRANEGDEQAKRVLARYSNVIAAKRDKERWKQIIRDEVAWQHRLRNRPILTGSYLRPSLFNRPLPRLKPQPLAISGMMHKRREARMKRNEKIDRVNGLRDDVRAERQFEEGLVNEGSRIKMDFAVNWKSWMSGLSEYHGLLAASFVLDTARLNTPYPPALLAQIKAARTEKIRNKTHEHNLALAGYRSDITLGKQRSRPPIQVWEKMSEKERKDDRVVRGVGFSGYVGAVKRMRGWKWKGKGEEMGRRAFVAERGKEWERKRLVRDDMEVREENRRRREAAREVTSGDEV
;
A
#
# COMPACT_ATOMS: atom_id res chain seq x y z
N MET A 1 -27.82 -23.27 62.72
CA MET A 1 -26.81 -22.34 62.15
C MET A 1 -25.76 -22.07 63.22
N PRO A 2 -24.47 -22.36 63.00
CA PRO A 2 -23.43 -22.06 63.99
C PRO A 2 -22.83 -20.64 63.78
N PRO A 3 -22.38 -19.96 64.85
CA PRO A 3 -21.79 -18.62 64.79
C PRO A 3 -20.30 -18.65 64.40
N LYS A 4 -19.86 -17.65 63.63
CA LYS A 4 -18.47 -17.47 63.19
C LYS A 4 -17.58 -16.87 64.30
N LEU A 5 -16.43 -17.49 64.54
CA LEU A 5 -15.37 -16.99 65.43
C LEU A 5 -14.56 -15.83 64.78
N PRO A 6 -14.08 -14.86 65.56
CA PRO A 6 -13.25 -13.74 65.07
C PRO A 6 -11.77 -14.10 64.91
N ASN A 7 -11.13 -13.52 63.88
CA ASN A 7 -9.74 -13.79 63.48
C ASN A 7 -8.69 -13.17 64.43
N PRO A 8 -7.59 -13.87 64.79
CA PRO A 8 -6.60 -13.44 65.79
C PRO A 8 -5.47 -12.52 65.26
N CYS A 9 -5.61 -11.87 64.10
CA CYS A 9 -4.48 -11.16 63.47
C CYS A 9 -4.23 -9.70 63.92
N THR A 10 -4.92 -9.18 64.95
CA THR A 10 -4.89 -7.73 65.27
C THR A 10 -3.87 -7.27 66.31
N SER A 11 -3.12 -8.14 67.00
CA SER A 11 -2.32 -7.72 68.17
C SER A 11 -0.93 -7.14 67.86
N LEU A 12 -0.35 -7.35 66.68
CA LEU A 12 1.00 -6.87 66.36
C LEU A 12 1.06 -5.40 65.89
N ALA A 13 -0.08 -4.75 65.63
CA ALA A 13 -0.12 -3.38 65.14
C ALA A 13 0.10 -2.31 66.25
N SER A 14 -0.11 -2.63 67.53
CA SER A 14 -0.08 -1.62 68.59
C SER A 14 1.34 -1.19 69.01
N LEU A 15 2.33 -2.09 68.92
CA LEU A 15 3.73 -1.80 69.27
C LEU A 15 4.45 -0.81 68.33
N LEU A 16 3.84 -0.46 67.19
CA LEU A 16 4.41 0.44 66.19
C LEU A 16 4.06 1.92 66.41
N THR A 17 3.30 2.27 67.46
CA THR A 17 2.72 3.60 67.66
C THR A 17 3.31 4.42 68.82
N HIS A 18 4.38 3.96 69.47
CA HIS A 18 5.02 4.75 70.53
C HIS A 18 5.63 6.07 69.97
N PRO A 19 5.33 7.24 70.57
CA PRO A 19 5.78 8.55 70.07
C PRO A 19 7.31 8.69 70.03
N SER A 20 8.02 8.05 70.97
CA SER A 20 9.48 7.99 71.02
C SER A 20 10.09 7.20 69.84
N SER A 21 9.34 6.23 69.29
CA SER A 21 9.75 5.51 68.08
C SER A 21 9.61 6.38 66.83
N MET A 22 8.60 7.26 66.79
CA MET A 22 8.39 8.18 65.67
C MET A 22 9.49 9.23 65.57
N THR A 23 9.89 9.85 66.69
CA THR A 23 10.97 10.86 66.71
C THR A 23 12.32 10.25 66.29
N HIS A 24 12.67 9.08 66.81
CA HIS A 24 13.87 8.35 66.42
C HIS A 24 13.85 7.98 64.92
N ARG A 25 12.71 7.53 64.38
CA ARG A 25 12.55 7.28 62.94
C ARG A 25 12.68 8.54 62.11
N THR A 26 12.18 9.69 62.56
CA THR A 26 12.35 10.97 61.85
C THR A 26 13.81 11.41 61.82
N GLN A 27 14.56 11.26 62.93
CA GLN A 27 15.99 11.57 63.00
C GLN A 27 16.83 10.66 62.09
N ILE A 28 16.56 9.34 62.11
CA ILE A 28 17.21 8.39 61.19
C ILE A 28 16.83 8.75 59.74
N THR A 29 15.57 9.06 59.47
CA THR A 29 15.13 9.42 58.11
C THR A 29 15.79 10.70 57.64
N SER A 30 15.97 11.72 58.50
CA SER A 30 16.70 12.94 58.12
C SER A 30 18.17 12.66 57.81
N LEU A 31 18.84 11.87 58.64
CA LEU A 31 20.26 11.48 58.43
C LEU A 31 20.44 10.62 57.18
N VAL A 32 19.51 9.71 56.89
CA VAL A 32 19.54 8.86 55.70
C VAL A 32 19.10 9.65 54.45
N SER A 33 18.22 10.64 54.59
CA SER A 33 17.72 11.43 53.46
C SER A 33 18.78 12.33 52.83
N SER A 34 19.74 12.84 53.61
CA SER A 34 20.88 13.61 53.09
C SER A 34 21.85 12.74 52.29
N LEU A 35 21.96 11.45 52.64
CA LEU A 35 22.79 10.46 51.93
C LEU A 35 22.09 9.88 50.69
N LYS A 36 20.76 10.04 50.55
CA LYS A 36 20.02 9.58 49.37
C LYS A 36 20.38 10.45 48.18
N ARG A 37 20.95 9.82 47.14
CA ARG A 37 21.13 10.43 45.82
C ARG A 37 19.80 10.96 45.29
N THR A 38 19.57 12.27 45.42
CA THR A 38 18.37 12.91 44.88
C THR A 38 18.47 12.93 43.36
N ARG A 39 17.75 12.02 42.70
CA ARG A 39 17.54 12.12 41.26
C ARG A 39 16.61 13.31 41.03
N PRO A 40 16.95 14.26 40.14
CA PRO A 40 16.03 15.33 39.82
C PRO A 40 14.72 14.72 39.33
N ARG A 41 13.58 15.26 39.81
CA ARG A 41 12.24 14.83 39.37
C ARG A 41 11.97 15.13 37.88
N VAL A 42 12.80 16.00 37.31
CA VAL A 42 12.71 16.49 35.93
C VAL A 42 13.76 15.75 35.10
N PRO A 43 13.43 15.26 33.88
CA PRO A 43 14.40 14.61 33.02
C PRO A 43 15.56 15.56 32.70
N PHE A 44 16.75 15.00 32.53
CA PHE A 44 18.01 15.75 32.34
C PHE A 44 17.92 16.90 31.31
N ARG A 45 17.24 16.67 30.18
CA ARG A 45 17.07 17.67 29.11
C ARG A 45 16.29 18.92 29.50
N ASP A 46 15.44 18.82 30.52
CA ASP A 46 14.57 19.90 30.98
C ASP A 46 15.17 20.65 32.19
N LEU A 47 16.31 20.17 32.72
CA LEU A 47 17.07 20.88 33.75
C LEU A 47 17.50 22.25 33.20
N LYS A 48 17.21 23.32 33.93
CA LYS A 48 17.60 24.69 33.55
C LYS A 48 19.11 24.80 33.29
N ALA A 49 19.91 24.13 34.12
CA ALA A 49 21.36 24.06 34.00
C ALA A 49 21.85 23.48 32.65
N HIS A 50 21.08 22.60 32.02
CA HIS A 50 21.40 22.07 30.70
C HIS A 50 20.70 22.88 29.58
N ARG A 51 19.41 23.15 29.74
CA ARG A 51 18.56 23.77 28.71
C ARG A 51 18.99 25.20 28.36
N ILE A 52 19.35 26.02 29.36
CA ILE A 52 19.72 27.42 29.12
C ILE A 52 21.02 27.51 28.31
N PRO A 53 22.16 26.91 28.74
CA PRO A 53 23.38 26.96 27.94
C PRO A 53 23.21 26.34 26.56
N THR A 54 22.48 25.22 26.46
CA THR A 54 22.29 24.53 25.18
C THR A 54 21.48 25.36 24.18
N LEU A 55 20.36 25.95 24.59
CA LEU A 55 19.48 26.69 23.68
C LEU A 55 19.89 28.15 23.50
N TRP A 56 20.27 28.85 24.56
CA TRP A 56 20.52 30.30 24.52
C TRP A 56 21.95 30.64 24.14
N VAL A 57 22.92 29.86 24.60
CA VAL A 57 24.34 30.12 24.31
C VAL A 57 24.74 29.38 23.04
N LEU A 58 24.66 28.04 23.05
CA LEU A 58 25.18 27.23 21.96
C LEU A 58 24.31 27.28 20.70
N TYR A 59 23.02 26.92 20.79
CA TYR A 59 22.14 26.84 19.62
C TYR A 59 21.95 28.19 18.93
N ARG A 60 21.64 29.26 19.69
CA ARG A 60 21.51 30.61 19.12
C ARG A 60 22.84 31.15 18.61
N GLY A 61 23.94 30.92 19.32
CA GLY A 61 25.27 31.27 18.84
C GLY A 61 25.57 30.61 17.49
N LEU A 62 25.34 29.30 17.38
CA LEU A 62 25.52 28.56 16.12
C LEU A 62 24.65 29.09 14.99
N LEU A 63 23.40 29.49 15.26
CA LEU A 63 22.53 30.07 14.23
C LEU A 63 22.93 31.48 13.82
N LYS A 64 23.39 32.29 14.77
CA LYS A 64 23.83 33.67 14.54
C LYS A 64 25.13 33.70 13.73
N GLU A 65 26.11 32.90 14.14
CA GLU A 65 27.45 32.89 13.55
C GLU A 65 27.53 32.05 12.26
N ALA A 66 26.51 31.26 11.91
CA ALA A 66 26.51 30.48 10.68
C ALA A 66 26.44 31.37 9.43
N SER A 67 27.42 31.19 8.53
CA SER A 67 27.61 31.98 7.30
C SER A 67 26.57 31.75 6.20
N SER A 68 25.90 30.59 6.18
CA SER A 68 24.91 30.22 5.15
C SER A 68 23.64 29.65 5.77
N ASP A 69 22.50 29.84 5.10
CA ASP A 69 21.21 29.26 5.52
C ASP A 69 21.23 27.72 5.51
N ASP A 70 22.00 27.08 4.63
CA ASP A 70 22.14 25.62 4.61
C ASP A 70 22.78 25.08 5.89
N ILE A 71 23.79 25.79 6.39
CA ILE A 71 24.44 25.46 7.66
C ILE A 71 23.44 25.65 8.81
N ARG A 72 22.69 26.77 8.82
CA ARG A 72 21.62 27.01 9.81
C ARG A 72 20.58 25.90 9.78
N PHE A 73 20.11 25.51 8.59
CA PHE A 73 19.19 24.39 8.39
C PHE A 73 19.75 23.10 8.98
N ARG A 74 21.02 22.78 8.70
CA ARG A 74 21.67 21.58 9.24
C ARG A 74 21.77 21.61 10.76
N VAL A 75 22.14 22.74 11.35
CA VAL A 75 22.16 22.93 12.80
C VAL A 75 20.76 22.70 13.39
N ARG A 76 19.71 23.32 12.83
CA ARG A 76 18.32 23.09 13.27
C ARG A 76 17.94 21.60 13.22
N MET A 77 18.29 20.92 12.12
CA MET A 77 18.01 19.50 11.94
C MET A 77 18.75 18.62 12.96
N LEU A 78 20.01 18.91 13.26
CA LEU A 78 20.79 18.17 14.26
C LEU A 78 20.21 18.33 15.66
N PHE A 79 19.83 19.55 16.06
CA PHE A 79 19.17 19.78 17.35
C PHE A 79 17.80 19.09 17.43
N ARG A 80 17.00 19.11 16.35
CA ARG A 80 15.73 18.38 16.29
C ARG A 80 15.93 16.86 16.41
N LYS A 81 16.93 16.30 15.74
CA LYS A 81 17.26 14.87 15.81
C LYS A 81 17.70 14.47 17.22
N ASN A 82 18.48 15.32 17.89
CA ASN A 82 19.09 15.04 19.18
C ASN A 82 18.23 15.49 20.39
N ARG A 83 17.03 16.07 20.19
CA ARG A 83 16.16 16.57 21.29
C ARG A 83 15.67 15.48 22.26
N TYR A 84 15.78 14.22 21.84
CA TYR A 84 15.36 13.05 22.61
C TYR A 84 16.52 12.29 23.26
N LEU A 85 17.74 12.81 23.21
CA LEU A 85 18.86 12.20 23.91
C LEU A 85 18.64 12.32 25.42
N THR A 86 18.59 11.16 26.10
CA THR A 86 18.41 11.06 27.56
C THR A 86 19.74 10.78 28.28
N ASN A 87 20.72 10.22 27.58
CA ASN A 87 22.02 9.88 28.15
C ASN A 87 22.89 11.16 28.31
N PRO A 88 23.31 11.53 29.54
CA PRO A 88 24.11 12.71 29.79
C PRO A 88 25.49 12.70 29.09
N PHE A 89 26.13 11.54 29.00
CA PHE A 89 27.46 11.41 28.38
C PHE A 89 27.41 11.68 26.88
N VAL A 90 26.48 11.00 26.18
CA VAL A 90 26.26 11.21 24.75
C VAL A 90 25.85 12.65 24.48
N THR A 91 25.01 13.24 25.34
CA THR A 91 24.61 14.64 25.20
C THR A 91 25.80 15.58 25.36
N ARG A 92 26.66 15.37 26.36
CA ARG A 92 27.88 16.15 26.58
C ARG A 92 28.80 16.09 25.36
N GLU A 93 29.04 14.93 24.78
CA GLU A 93 29.84 14.78 23.56
C GLU A 93 29.28 15.59 22.39
N LYS A 94 27.96 15.55 22.17
CA LYS A 94 27.31 16.34 21.13
C LYS A 94 27.38 17.84 21.39
N LEU A 95 27.29 18.27 22.65
CA LEU A 95 27.48 19.68 23.01
C LEU A 95 28.92 20.14 22.77
N LEU A 96 29.90 19.35 23.18
CA LEU A 96 31.33 19.64 22.93
C LEU A 96 31.60 19.74 21.43
N GLN A 97 31.04 18.83 20.63
CA GLN A 97 31.10 18.92 19.18
C GLN A 97 30.45 20.22 18.65
N GLY A 98 29.31 20.62 19.21
CA GLY A 98 28.66 21.89 18.89
C GLY A 98 29.53 23.11 19.21
N HIS A 99 30.21 23.15 20.35
CA HIS A 99 31.11 24.24 20.71
C HIS A 99 32.30 24.34 19.74
N LYS A 100 32.90 23.20 19.35
CA LYS A 100 33.93 23.18 18.31
C LYS A 100 33.45 23.76 16.99
N TRP A 101 32.18 23.52 16.60
CA TRP A 101 31.59 24.14 15.41
C TRP A 101 31.39 25.65 15.59
N LEU A 102 30.97 26.09 16.78
CA LEU A 102 30.79 27.51 17.09
C LEU A 102 32.12 28.28 16.98
N ASP A 103 33.21 27.72 17.50
CA ASP A 103 34.53 28.33 17.42
C ASP A 103 35.02 28.42 15.97
N MET A 104 34.76 27.40 15.15
CA MET A 104 35.03 27.42 13.72
C MET A 104 34.20 28.49 12.98
N PHE A 105 32.94 28.68 13.35
CA PHE A 105 32.08 29.72 12.75
C PHE A 105 32.57 31.12 13.11
N LYS A 106 32.95 31.35 14.37
CA LYS A 106 33.52 32.62 14.82
C LYS A 106 34.80 32.95 14.06
N ARG A 107 35.75 32.01 13.96
CA ARG A 107 36.99 32.19 13.18
C ARG A 107 36.72 32.56 11.73
N ALA A 108 35.74 31.93 11.09
CA ALA A 108 35.36 32.26 9.72
C ALA A 108 34.79 33.69 9.60
N ASN A 109 34.01 34.14 10.60
CA ASN A 109 33.47 35.51 10.65
C ASN A 109 34.54 36.55 10.98
N GLU A 110 35.55 36.19 11.78
CA GLU A 110 36.73 37.02 12.09
C GLU A 110 37.67 37.20 10.89
N GLY A 111 37.49 36.45 9.81
CA GLY A 111 38.23 36.62 8.56
C GLY A 111 39.14 35.46 8.17
N ASP A 112 39.18 34.36 8.93
CA ASP A 112 40.01 33.19 8.61
C ASP A 112 39.57 32.53 7.28
N GLU A 113 40.37 32.71 6.23
CA GLU A 113 40.11 32.22 4.88
C GLU A 113 40.02 30.69 4.81
N GLN A 114 40.80 29.97 5.62
CA GLN A 114 40.73 28.51 5.65
C GLN A 114 39.39 28.05 6.23
N ALA A 115 38.96 28.65 7.34
CA ALA A 115 37.67 28.35 7.96
C ALA A 115 36.51 28.69 7.01
N LYS A 116 36.54 29.85 6.33
CA LYS A 116 35.55 30.23 5.31
C LYS A 116 35.46 29.21 4.18
N ARG A 117 36.60 28.79 3.60
CA ARG A 117 36.65 27.77 2.52
C ARG A 117 36.05 26.45 2.97
N VAL A 118 36.36 26.01 4.20
CA VAL A 118 35.79 24.78 4.77
C VAL A 118 34.27 24.89 4.91
N LEU A 119 33.76 26.00 5.46
CA LEU A 119 32.33 26.23 5.61
C LEU A 119 31.61 26.33 4.27
N ALA A 120 32.19 27.02 3.28
CA ALA A 120 31.65 27.10 1.92
C ALA A 120 31.51 25.70 1.29
N ARG A 121 32.56 24.86 1.39
CA ARG A 121 32.51 23.47 0.93
C ARG A 121 31.40 22.68 1.62
N TYR A 122 31.26 22.81 2.94
CA TYR A 122 30.19 22.12 3.67
C TYR A 122 28.80 22.65 3.31
N SER A 123 28.64 23.95 3.10
CA SER A 123 27.39 24.55 2.61
C SER A 123 26.97 23.91 1.29
N ASN A 124 27.90 23.81 0.32
CA ASN A 124 27.62 23.19 -0.98
C ASN A 124 27.24 21.71 -0.84
N VAL A 125 27.90 20.96 0.05
CA VAL A 125 27.55 19.56 0.34
C VAL A 125 26.15 19.45 0.98
N ILE A 126 25.79 20.38 1.86
CA ILE A 126 24.45 20.40 2.49
C ILE A 126 23.38 20.77 1.46
N ALA A 127 23.62 21.79 0.63
CA ALA A 127 22.73 22.21 -0.46
C ALA A 127 22.46 21.04 -1.41
N ALA A 128 23.51 20.38 -1.91
CA ALA A 128 23.39 19.21 -2.78
C ALA A 128 22.60 18.06 -2.12
N LYS A 129 22.77 17.84 -0.81
CA LYS A 129 21.98 16.85 -0.06
C LYS A 129 20.51 17.25 0.09
N ARG A 130 20.21 18.53 0.28
CA ARG A 130 18.83 19.07 0.36
C ARG A 130 18.14 18.90 -0.98
N ASP A 131 18.80 19.28 -2.07
CA ASP A 131 18.25 19.13 -3.42
C ASP A 131 18.00 17.66 -3.73
N LYS A 132 18.95 16.78 -3.40
CA LYS A 132 18.75 15.32 -3.54
C LYS A 132 17.53 14.83 -2.75
N GLU A 133 17.34 15.28 -1.50
CA GLU A 133 16.18 14.85 -0.71
C GLU A 133 14.87 15.47 -1.21
N ARG A 134 14.88 16.72 -1.67
CA ARG A 134 13.74 17.37 -2.34
C ARG A 134 13.32 16.56 -3.57
N TRP A 135 14.27 16.21 -4.44
CA TRP A 135 14.00 15.37 -5.62
C TRP A 135 13.47 14.00 -5.23
N LYS A 136 14.04 13.34 -4.22
CA LYS A 136 13.48 12.10 -3.70
C LYS A 136 12.05 12.26 -3.22
N GLN A 137 11.73 13.36 -2.54
CA GLN A 137 10.39 13.62 -2.07
C GLN A 137 9.41 13.80 -3.22
N ILE A 138 9.78 14.60 -4.23
CA ILE A 138 9.00 14.77 -5.47
C ILE A 138 8.75 13.41 -6.13
N ILE A 139 9.78 12.56 -6.25
CA ILE A 139 9.65 11.22 -6.83
C ILE A 139 8.73 10.34 -5.97
N ARG A 140 8.85 10.36 -4.63
CA ARG A 140 7.97 9.59 -3.74
C ARG A 140 6.52 10.04 -3.87
N ASP A 141 6.29 11.35 -3.92
CA ASP A 141 4.96 11.94 -4.06
C ASP A 141 4.34 11.57 -5.41
N GLU A 142 5.13 11.65 -6.49
CA GLU A 142 4.71 11.23 -7.83
C GLU A 142 4.39 9.73 -7.88
N VAL A 143 5.26 8.88 -7.33
CA VAL A 143 5.00 7.42 -7.23
C VAL A 143 3.76 7.13 -6.40
N ALA A 144 3.55 7.83 -5.29
CA ALA A 144 2.37 7.69 -4.46
C ALA A 144 1.10 8.14 -5.20
N TRP A 145 1.17 9.24 -5.96
CA TRP A 145 0.09 9.73 -6.79
C TRP A 145 -0.25 8.76 -7.92
N GLN A 146 0.75 8.25 -8.64
CA GLN A 146 0.58 7.21 -9.66
C GLN A 146 -0.01 5.94 -9.07
N HIS A 147 0.45 5.51 -7.89
CA HIS A 147 -0.11 4.38 -7.17
C HIS A 147 -1.58 4.62 -6.81
N ARG A 148 -1.93 5.82 -6.34
CA ARG A 148 -3.31 6.22 -6.06
C ARG A 148 -4.17 6.20 -7.32
N LEU A 149 -3.68 6.72 -8.45
CA LEU A 149 -4.40 6.69 -9.72
C LEU A 149 -4.60 5.28 -10.26
N ARG A 150 -3.56 4.44 -10.18
CA ARG A 150 -3.62 3.03 -10.61
C ARG A 150 -4.62 2.23 -9.76
N ASN A 151 -4.67 2.51 -8.47
CA ASN A 151 -5.52 1.79 -7.52
C ASN A 151 -6.85 2.49 -7.20
N ARG A 152 -7.19 3.57 -7.93
CA ARG A 152 -8.49 4.24 -7.75
C ARG A 152 -9.60 3.27 -8.16
N PRO A 153 -10.62 3.03 -7.32
CA PRO A 153 -11.73 2.16 -7.69
C PRO A 153 -12.54 2.77 -8.84
N ILE A 154 -12.61 2.09 -9.98
CA ILE A 154 -13.38 2.52 -11.15
C ILE A 154 -14.63 1.65 -11.28
N LEU A 155 -15.79 2.29 -11.49
CA LEU A 155 -17.04 1.58 -11.74
C LEU A 155 -17.00 0.88 -13.11
N THR A 156 -17.18 -0.43 -13.12
CA THR A 156 -16.98 -1.25 -14.33
C THR A 156 -18.20 -1.30 -15.28
N GLY A 157 -19.35 -0.78 -14.85
CA GLY A 157 -20.64 -0.97 -15.54
C GLY A 157 -21.33 -2.32 -15.22
N SER A 158 -20.94 -2.95 -14.10
CA SER A 158 -21.52 -4.18 -13.55
C SER A 158 -21.75 -4.03 -12.04
N TYR A 159 -22.56 -4.93 -11.45
CA TYR A 159 -22.81 -5.02 -10.01
C TYR A 159 -22.43 -6.41 -9.49
N LEU A 160 -22.16 -6.46 -8.19
CA LEU A 160 -22.16 -7.69 -7.43
C LEU A 160 -23.61 -8.05 -7.09
N ARG A 161 -23.98 -9.30 -7.40
CA ARG A 161 -25.28 -9.84 -7.01
C ARG A 161 -25.37 -9.86 -5.47
N PRO A 162 -26.55 -9.64 -4.89
CA PRO A 162 -26.72 -9.87 -3.47
C PRO A 162 -26.38 -11.33 -3.16
N SER A 163 -25.75 -11.52 -2.01
CA SER A 163 -25.42 -12.82 -1.46
C SER A 163 -25.67 -12.77 0.04
N LEU A 164 -25.49 -13.90 0.72
CA LEU A 164 -25.53 -13.97 2.18
C LEU A 164 -24.54 -12.98 2.84
N PHE A 165 -23.44 -12.65 2.15
CA PHE A 165 -22.35 -11.83 2.69
C PHE A 165 -22.43 -10.35 2.28
N ASN A 166 -23.20 -10.01 1.25
CA ASN A 166 -23.30 -8.64 0.76
C ASN A 166 -24.69 -8.34 0.19
N ARG A 167 -25.16 -7.12 0.45
CA ARG A 167 -26.25 -6.48 -0.29
C ARG A 167 -25.83 -6.25 -1.76
N PRO A 168 -26.75 -5.85 -2.66
CA PRO A 168 -26.34 -5.43 -3.99
C PRO A 168 -25.33 -4.28 -3.91
N LEU A 169 -24.18 -4.44 -4.56
CA LEU A 169 -23.07 -3.48 -4.53
C LEU A 169 -22.55 -3.21 -5.95
N PRO A 170 -22.01 -2.02 -6.23
CA PRO A 170 -21.32 -1.76 -7.50
C PRO A 170 -20.06 -2.63 -7.63
N ARG A 171 -19.79 -3.11 -8.84
CA ARG A 171 -18.51 -3.79 -9.13
C ARG A 171 -17.46 -2.77 -9.54
N LEU A 172 -16.49 -2.57 -8.65
CA LEU A 172 -15.37 -1.65 -8.82
C LEU A 172 -14.10 -2.41 -9.22
N LYS A 173 -13.20 -1.79 -10.00
CA LYS A 173 -11.88 -2.32 -10.33
C LYS A 173 -10.78 -1.26 -10.09
N PRO A 174 -9.77 -1.52 -9.23
CA PRO A 174 -9.76 -2.60 -8.23
C PRO A 174 -10.90 -2.45 -7.22
N GLN A 175 -11.27 -3.54 -6.55
CA GLN A 175 -12.28 -3.50 -5.50
C GLN A 175 -11.66 -2.89 -4.22
N PRO A 176 -12.30 -1.92 -3.56
CA PRO A 176 -11.80 -1.38 -2.30
C PRO A 176 -11.62 -2.47 -1.24
N LEU A 177 -10.50 -2.42 -0.51
CA LEU A 177 -10.20 -3.37 0.57
C LEU A 177 -11.30 -3.41 1.63
N ALA A 178 -11.99 -2.29 1.89
CA ALA A 178 -13.12 -2.24 2.81
C ALA A 178 -14.28 -3.16 2.38
N ILE A 179 -14.61 -3.20 1.08
CA ILE A 179 -15.69 -4.04 0.57
C ILE A 179 -15.27 -5.52 0.58
N SER A 180 -14.09 -5.82 0.04
CA SER A 180 -13.58 -7.21 0.02
C SER A 180 -13.37 -7.76 1.44
N GLY A 181 -12.80 -6.94 2.34
CA GLY A 181 -12.60 -7.27 3.74
C GLY A 181 -13.91 -7.45 4.52
N MET A 182 -14.93 -6.63 4.25
CA MET A 182 -16.28 -6.82 4.82
C MET A 182 -16.88 -8.17 4.40
N MET A 183 -16.80 -8.54 3.12
CA MET A 183 -17.33 -9.81 2.62
C MET A 183 -16.59 -11.00 3.23
N HIS A 184 -15.26 -10.92 3.33
CA HIS A 184 -14.42 -11.96 3.94
C HIS A 184 -14.74 -12.14 5.43
N LYS A 185 -14.74 -11.06 6.23
CA LYS A 185 -15.09 -11.11 7.66
C LYS A 185 -16.47 -11.69 7.91
N ARG A 186 -17.46 -11.38 7.05
CA ARG A 186 -18.81 -11.97 7.15
C ARG A 186 -18.83 -13.46 6.84
N ARG A 187 -18.03 -13.92 5.88
CA ARG A 187 -17.86 -15.34 5.59
C ARG A 187 -17.28 -16.07 6.80
N GLU A 188 -16.19 -15.57 7.36
CA GLU A 188 -15.57 -16.14 8.56
C GLU A 188 -16.52 -16.13 9.76
N ALA A 189 -17.21 -15.02 10.01
CA ALA A 189 -18.18 -14.93 11.08
C ALA A 189 -19.36 -15.89 10.90
N ARG A 190 -19.74 -16.23 9.66
CA ARG A 190 -20.75 -17.26 9.39
C ARG A 190 -20.20 -18.66 9.68
N MET A 191 -18.98 -18.97 9.26
CA MET A 191 -18.36 -20.28 9.56
C MET A 191 -18.27 -20.51 11.08
N LYS A 192 -17.79 -19.52 11.82
CA LYS A 192 -17.75 -19.57 13.31
C LYS A 192 -19.13 -19.72 13.95
N ARG A 193 -20.18 -19.16 13.33
CA ARG A 193 -21.56 -19.34 13.81
C ARG A 193 -22.10 -20.75 13.53
N ASN A 194 -21.79 -21.31 12.36
CA ASN A 194 -22.14 -22.70 12.06
C ASN A 194 -21.49 -23.65 13.08
N GLU A 195 -20.18 -23.52 13.32
CA GLU A 195 -19.47 -24.32 14.33
C GLU A 195 -20.11 -24.20 15.73
N LYS A 196 -20.56 -23.00 16.09
CA LYS A 196 -21.28 -22.76 17.35
C LYS A 196 -22.66 -23.42 17.36
N ILE A 197 -23.40 -23.38 16.26
CA ILE A 197 -24.69 -24.09 16.14
C ILE A 197 -24.46 -25.59 16.30
N ASP A 198 -23.48 -26.14 15.60
CA ASP A 198 -23.18 -27.58 15.66
C ASP A 198 -22.82 -27.99 17.09
N ARG A 199 -21.99 -27.20 17.78
CA ARG A 199 -21.67 -27.42 19.20
C ARG A 199 -22.89 -27.35 20.11
N VAL A 200 -23.76 -26.35 19.91
CA VAL A 200 -24.98 -26.19 20.73
C VAL A 200 -25.95 -27.34 20.48
N ASN A 201 -26.07 -27.81 19.23
CA ASN A 201 -26.89 -28.96 18.90
C ASN A 201 -26.34 -30.24 19.55
N GLY A 202 -25.01 -30.46 19.49
CA GLY A 202 -24.37 -31.54 20.23
C GLY A 202 -24.69 -31.51 21.72
N LEU A 203 -24.56 -30.34 22.37
CA LEU A 203 -24.92 -30.19 23.79
C LEU A 203 -26.41 -30.47 24.06
N ARG A 204 -27.32 -30.12 23.14
CA ARG A 204 -28.75 -30.43 23.30
C ARG A 204 -29.01 -31.93 23.17
N ASP A 205 -28.28 -32.61 22.30
CA ASP A 205 -28.38 -34.06 22.13
C ASP A 205 -27.78 -34.79 23.33
N ASP A 206 -26.65 -34.32 23.88
CA ASP A 206 -26.06 -34.83 25.12
C ASP A 206 -27.04 -34.71 26.30
N VAL A 207 -27.63 -33.53 26.51
CA VAL A 207 -28.63 -33.32 27.58
C VAL A 207 -29.85 -34.24 27.38
N ARG A 208 -30.25 -34.51 26.13
CA ARG A 208 -31.33 -35.47 25.82
C ARG A 208 -30.93 -36.90 26.15
N ALA A 209 -29.71 -37.31 25.81
CA ALA A 209 -29.19 -38.64 26.10
C ALA A 209 -29.06 -38.86 27.62
N GLU A 210 -28.50 -37.91 28.36
CA GLU A 210 -28.37 -37.98 29.83
C GLU A 210 -29.74 -38.08 30.51
N ARG A 211 -30.71 -37.30 30.03
CA ARG A 211 -32.09 -37.42 30.53
C ARG A 211 -32.67 -38.82 30.29
N GLN A 212 -32.53 -39.36 29.09
CA GLN A 212 -33.04 -40.70 28.75
C GLN A 212 -32.34 -41.78 29.60
N PHE A 213 -31.05 -41.60 29.86
CA PHE A 213 -30.27 -42.48 30.71
C PHE A 213 -30.74 -42.44 32.17
N GLU A 214 -30.93 -41.26 32.76
CA GLU A 214 -31.50 -41.11 34.11
C GLU A 214 -32.90 -41.73 34.21
N GLU A 215 -33.78 -41.48 33.23
CA GLU A 215 -35.12 -42.08 33.17
C GLU A 215 -35.05 -43.61 33.07
N GLY A 216 -34.11 -44.16 32.28
CA GLY A 216 -33.87 -45.60 32.17
C GLY A 216 -33.43 -46.23 33.49
N LEU A 217 -32.47 -45.62 34.19
CA LEU A 217 -31.96 -46.10 35.48
C LEU A 217 -33.04 -46.14 36.57
N VAL A 218 -33.94 -45.15 36.58
CA VAL A 218 -35.08 -45.13 37.51
C VAL A 218 -36.04 -46.26 37.22
N ASN A 219 -36.29 -46.57 35.93
CA ASN A 219 -37.13 -47.70 35.54
C ASN A 219 -36.52 -49.05 35.96
N GLU A 220 -35.20 -49.14 36.03
CA GLU A 220 -34.47 -50.33 36.54
C GLU A 220 -34.44 -50.41 38.08
N GLY A 221 -35.05 -49.46 38.78
CA GLY A 221 -35.12 -49.44 40.25
C GLY A 221 -33.90 -48.81 40.94
N SER A 222 -33.01 -48.16 40.20
CA SER A 222 -31.85 -47.46 40.79
C SER A 222 -32.27 -46.17 41.50
N ARG A 223 -31.82 -45.98 42.75
CA ARG A 223 -32.07 -44.76 43.53
C ARG A 223 -31.01 -43.69 43.24
N ILE A 224 -31.02 -43.15 42.03
CA ILE A 224 -30.10 -42.09 41.60
C ILE A 224 -30.80 -40.73 41.66
N LYS A 225 -30.05 -39.68 42.01
CA LYS A 225 -30.54 -38.30 41.97
C LYS A 225 -30.64 -37.84 40.52
N MET A 226 -31.85 -37.59 40.04
CA MET A 226 -32.10 -37.13 38.67
C MET A 226 -31.88 -35.62 38.55
N ASP A 227 -30.71 -35.20 38.10
CA ASP A 227 -30.42 -33.77 37.94
C ASP A 227 -30.82 -33.27 36.54
N PHE A 228 -30.75 -34.11 35.51
CA PHE A 228 -31.10 -33.74 34.13
C PHE A 228 -32.59 -33.87 33.82
N ALA A 229 -33.27 -34.91 34.32
CA ALA A 229 -34.71 -35.08 34.10
C ALA A 229 -35.54 -34.02 34.85
N VAL A 230 -35.19 -33.74 36.11
CA VAL A 230 -35.90 -32.75 36.94
C VAL A 230 -35.69 -31.32 36.42
N ASN A 231 -34.44 -30.97 36.07
CA ASN A 231 -34.09 -29.62 35.61
C ASN A 231 -34.04 -29.49 34.08
N TRP A 232 -34.64 -30.43 33.33
CA TRP A 232 -34.61 -30.49 31.86
C TRP A 232 -34.93 -29.15 31.19
N LYS A 233 -36.02 -28.52 31.63
CA LYS A 233 -36.47 -27.23 31.06
C LYS A 233 -35.45 -26.13 31.27
N SER A 234 -34.78 -26.11 32.42
CA SER A 234 -33.74 -25.12 32.73
C SER A 234 -32.55 -25.25 31.77
N TRP A 235 -31.97 -26.45 31.67
CA TRP A 235 -30.86 -26.75 30.76
C TRP A 235 -31.20 -26.45 29.29
N MET A 236 -32.38 -26.90 28.85
CA MET A 236 -32.81 -26.69 27.47
C MET A 236 -33.18 -25.25 27.15
N SER A 237 -33.68 -24.48 28.12
CA SER A 237 -34.09 -23.08 27.90
C SER A 237 -32.91 -22.20 27.48
N GLY A 238 -31.79 -22.26 28.21
CA GLY A 238 -30.58 -21.49 27.88
C GLY A 238 -29.96 -21.88 26.54
N LEU A 239 -29.90 -23.19 26.25
CA LEU A 239 -29.43 -23.68 24.94
C LEU A 239 -30.35 -23.27 23.80
N SER A 240 -31.67 -23.27 24.03
CA SER A 240 -32.66 -22.89 23.02
C SER A 240 -32.67 -21.38 22.77
N GLU A 241 -32.51 -20.56 23.82
CA GLU A 241 -32.36 -19.11 23.69
C GLU A 241 -31.10 -18.78 22.88
N TYR A 242 -29.96 -19.38 23.23
CA TYR A 242 -28.71 -19.14 22.52
C TYR A 242 -28.76 -19.64 21.06
N HIS A 243 -29.39 -20.79 20.81
CA HIS A 243 -29.68 -21.26 19.46
C HIS A 243 -30.57 -20.27 18.70
N GLY A 244 -31.60 -19.71 19.34
CA GLY A 244 -32.46 -18.66 18.78
C GLY A 244 -31.70 -17.40 18.38
N LEU A 245 -30.77 -16.94 19.23
CA LEU A 245 -29.88 -15.81 18.93
C LEU A 245 -29.00 -16.09 17.70
N LEU A 246 -28.46 -17.31 17.59
CA LEU A 246 -27.70 -17.71 16.41
C LEU A 246 -28.60 -17.75 15.16
N ALA A 247 -29.80 -18.33 15.26
CA ALA A 247 -30.77 -18.40 14.17
C ALA A 247 -31.18 -17.01 13.64
N ALA A 248 -31.45 -16.05 14.54
CA ALA A 248 -31.79 -14.68 14.17
C ALA A 248 -30.71 -14.03 13.28
N SER A 249 -29.45 -14.36 13.51
CA SER A 249 -28.35 -13.85 12.69
C SER A 249 -28.32 -14.43 11.26
N PHE A 250 -28.88 -15.62 11.03
CA PHE A 250 -29.06 -16.19 9.68
C PHE A 250 -30.22 -15.54 8.94
N VAL A 251 -31.27 -15.10 9.64
CA VAL A 251 -32.35 -14.30 9.04
C VAL A 251 -31.81 -13.00 8.47
N LEU A 252 -30.85 -12.36 9.14
CA LEU A 252 -30.18 -11.18 8.60
C LEU A 252 -29.32 -11.49 7.35
N ASP A 253 -28.75 -12.70 7.28
CA ASP A 253 -28.00 -13.14 6.11
C ASP A 253 -28.94 -13.38 4.91
N THR A 254 -30.09 -14.01 5.12
CA THR A 254 -31.11 -14.21 4.07
C THR A 254 -31.73 -12.89 3.63
N ALA A 255 -31.98 -11.96 4.55
CA ALA A 255 -32.43 -10.62 4.21
C ALA A 255 -31.45 -9.87 3.29
N ARG A 256 -30.13 -10.05 3.48
CA ARG A 256 -29.11 -9.48 2.57
C ARG A 256 -29.16 -10.10 1.18
N LEU A 257 -29.35 -11.42 1.09
CA LEU A 257 -29.49 -12.15 -0.17
C LEU A 257 -30.72 -11.67 -0.94
N ASN A 258 -31.83 -11.41 -0.24
CA ASN A 258 -33.11 -11.02 -0.84
C ASN A 258 -33.24 -9.50 -1.05
N THR A 259 -32.20 -8.71 -0.76
CA THR A 259 -32.25 -7.25 -0.93
C THR A 259 -32.31 -6.90 -2.43
N PRO A 260 -33.35 -6.17 -2.90
CA PRO A 260 -33.46 -5.76 -4.30
C PRO A 260 -32.44 -4.67 -4.64
N TYR A 261 -32.11 -4.53 -5.93
CA TYR A 261 -31.17 -3.51 -6.39
C TYR A 261 -31.79 -2.11 -6.25
N PRO A 262 -31.12 -1.16 -5.59
CA PRO A 262 -31.63 0.21 -5.52
C PRO A 262 -31.61 0.85 -6.92
N PRO A 263 -32.67 1.58 -7.32
CA PRO A 263 -32.78 2.15 -8.66
C PRO A 263 -31.66 3.14 -8.98
N ALA A 264 -31.21 3.91 -7.99
CA ALA A 264 -30.07 4.82 -8.13
C ALA A 264 -28.77 4.08 -8.52
N LEU A 265 -28.52 2.89 -7.95
CA LEU A 265 -27.37 2.07 -8.30
C LEU A 265 -27.48 1.55 -9.74
N LEU A 266 -28.67 1.12 -10.16
CA LEU A 266 -28.90 0.68 -11.53
C LEU A 266 -28.65 1.83 -12.53
N ALA A 267 -29.11 3.05 -12.22
CA ALA A 267 -28.85 4.22 -13.04
C ALA A 267 -27.36 4.54 -13.16
N GLN A 268 -26.61 4.53 -12.04
CA GLN A 268 -25.15 4.73 -12.04
C GLN A 268 -24.43 3.67 -12.88
N ILE A 269 -24.87 2.42 -12.81
CA ILE A 269 -24.27 1.31 -13.57
C ILE A 269 -24.56 1.42 -15.06
N LYS A 270 -25.78 1.83 -15.43
CA LYS A 270 -26.13 2.13 -16.83
C LYS A 270 -25.26 3.27 -17.36
N ALA A 271 -25.12 4.37 -16.61
CA ALA A 271 -24.26 5.50 -16.99
C ALA A 271 -22.78 5.10 -17.13
N ALA A 272 -22.26 4.29 -16.22
CA ALA A 272 -20.88 3.77 -16.36
C ALA A 272 -20.72 2.83 -17.56
N ARG A 273 -21.76 2.07 -17.92
CA ARG A 273 -21.74 1.21 -19.10
C ARG A 273 -21.75 2.03 -20.38
N THR A 274 -22.60 3.05 -20.49
CA THR A 274 -22.63 3.94 -21.66
C THR A 274 -21.31 4.67 -21.82
N GLU A 275 -20.74 5.17 -20.72
CA GLU A 275 -19.44 5.84 -20.73
C GLU A 275 -18.28 4.89 -21.10
N LYS A 276 -18.32 3.65 -20.62
CA LYS A 276 -17.36 2.62 -21.03
C LYS A 276 -17.45 2.31 -22.53
N ILE A 277 -18.67 2.20 -23.07
CA ILE A 277 -18.89 1.98 -24.51
C ILE A 277 -18.36 3.19 -25.29
N ARG A 278 -18.72 4.41 -24.89
CA ARG A 278 -18.24 5.66 -25.51
C ARG A 278 -16.71 5.71 -25.55
N ASN A 279 -16.05 5.45 -24.42
CA ASN A 279 -14.59 5.46 -24.33
C ASN A 279 -13.95 4.37 -25.18
N LYS A 280 -14.51 3.15 -25.22
CA LYS A 280 -14.00 2.08 -26.08
C LYS A 280 -14.19 2.38 -27.56
N THR A 281 -15.31 2.98 -27.94
CA THR A 281 -15.54 3.46 -29.31
C THR A 281 -14.54 4.57 -29.66
N HIS A 282 -14.28 5.51 -28.76
CA HIS A 282 -13.28 6.56 -28.96
C HIS A 282 -11.86 6.00 -29.13
N GLU A 283 -11.43 5.10 -28.24
CA GLU A 283 -10.13 4.39 -28.36
C GLU A 283 -10.01 3.62 -29.68
N HIS A 284 -11.10 2.99 -30.13
CA HIS A 284 -11.16 2.30 -31.41
C HIS A 284 -11.03 3.27 -32.59
N ASN A 285 -11.71 4.42 -32.54
CA ASN A 285 -11.60 5.44 -33.58
C ASN A 285 -10.19 6.05 -33.64
N LEU A 286 -9.55 6.32 -32.50
CA LEU A 286 -8.15 6.73 -32.44
C LEU A 286 -7.22 5.67 -33.05
N ALA A 287 -7.47 4.39 -32.74
CA ALA A 287 -6.71 3.29 -33.36
C ALA A 287 -6.88 3.27 -34.88
N LEU A 288 -8.10 3.44 -35.39
CA LEU A 288 -8.38 3.53 -36.84
C LEU A 288 -7.69 4.73 -37.49
N ALA A 289 -7.63 5.87 -36.78
CA ALA A 289 -6.91 7.06 -37.22
C ALA A 289 -5.37 6.92 -37.15
N GLY A 290 -4.85 5.78 -36.69
CA GLY A 290 -3.42 5.47 -36.66
C GLY A 290 -2.70 5.86 -35.37
N TYR A 291 -3.42 6.36 -34.35
CA TYR A 291 -2.82 6.64 -33.04
C TYR A 291 -2.41 5.33 -32.35
N ARG A 292 -1.23 5.34 -31.72
CA ARG A 292 -0.73 4.21 -30.93
C ARG A 292 -1.45 4.14 -29.58
N SER A 293 -2.57 3.41 -29.53
CA SER A 293 -3.30 3.08 -28.30
C SER A 293 -2.94 1.69 -27.76
N ASP A 294 -3.33 1.38 -26.52
CA ASP A 294 -3.12 0.05 -25.91
C ASP A 294 -3.72 -1.09 -26.76
N ILE A 295 -4.84 -0.84 -27.44
CA ILE A 295 -5.45 -1.81 -28.36
C ILE A 295 -4.50 -2.09 -29.53
N THR A 296 -3.89 -1.04 -30.09
CA THR A 296 -2.94 -1.18 -31.20
C THR A 296 -1.68 -1.91 -30.76
N LEU A 297 -1.14 -1.58 -29.58
CA LEU A 297 0.05 -2.21 -29.01
C LEU A 297 -0.22 -3.67 -28.67
N GLY A 298 -1.39 -3.99 -28.11
CA GLY A 298 -1.81 -5.35 -27.81
C GLY A 298 -1.92 -6.21 -29.06
N LYS A 299 -2.49 -5.68 -30.15
CA LYS A 299 -2.51 -6.36 -31.45
C LYS A 299 -1.11 -6.53 -32.03
N GLN A 300 -0.27 -5.51 -31.99
CA GLN A 300 1.10 -5.61 -32.51
C GLN A 300 1.97 -6.61 -31.73
N ARG A 301 1.75 -6.72 -30.41
CA ARG A 301 2.47 -7.65 -29.53
C ARG A 301 1.92 -9.07 -29.57
N SER A 302 0.69 -9.27 -30.01
CA SER A 302 0.14 -10.62 -30.11
C SER A 302 0.95 -11.43 -31.12
N ARG A 303 1.11 -12.71 -30.81
CA ARG A 303 1.78 -13.72 -31.63
C ARG A 303 0.76 -14.77 -32.05
N PRO A 304 0.94 -15.45 -33.17
CA PRO A 304 0.11 -16.60 -33.47
C PRO A 304 0.44 -17.71 -32.44
N PRO A 305 -0.43 -18.72 -32.30
CA PRO A 305 -0.12 -19.88 -31.47
C PRO A 305 1.25 -20.46 -31.78
N ILE A 306 1.96 -20.97 -30.77
CA ILE A 306 3.36 -21.41 -30.87
C ILE A 306 3.58 -22.40 -32.03
N GLN A 307 2.66 -23.35 -32.19
CA GLN A 307 2.69 -24.37 -33.25
C GLN A 307 2.62 -23.79 -34.65
N VAL A 308 1.89 -22.68 -34.83
CA VAL A 308 1.80 -21.95 -36.11
C VAL A 308 3.06 -21.12 -36.31
N TRP A 309 3.54 -20.47 -35.25
CA TRP A 309 4.75 -19.62 -35.30
C TRP A 309 6.01 -20.42 -35.66
N GLU A 310 6.15 -21.64 -35.14
CA GLU A 310 7.27 -22.56 -35.44
C GLU A 310 7.28 -22.94 -36.92
N LYS A 311 6.11 -23.18 -37.52
CA LYS A 311 5.96 -23.53 -38.93
C LYS A 311 6.10 -22.34 -39.89
N MET A 312 5.96 -21.10 -39.40
CA MET A 312 6.09 -19.90 -40.21
C MET A 312 7.55 -19.62 -40.56
N SER A 313 7.82 -19.33 -41.83
CA SER A 313 9.12 -18.80 -42.23
C SER A 313 9.34 -17.37 -41.69
N GLU A 314 10.58 -16.88 -41.70
CA GLU A 314 10.89 -15.53 -41.21
C GLU A 314 10.13 -14.43 -41.95
N LYS A 315 9.99 -14.57 -43.27
CA LYS A 315 9.20 -13.66 -44.10
C LYS A 315 7.74 -13.65 -43.66
N GLU A 316 7.18 -14.83 -43.37
CA GLU A 316 5.82 -14.93 -42.88
C GLU A 316 5.64 -14.33 -41.49
N ARG A 317 6.62 -14.50 -40.59
CA ARG A 317 6.62 -13.85 -39.27
C ARG A 317 6.69 -12.33 -39.38
N LYS A 318 7.44 -11.80 -40.34
CA LYS A 318 7.53 -10.36 -40.63
C LYS A 318 6.22 -9.84 -41.19
N ASP A 319 5.65 -10.52 -42.17
CA ASP A 319 4.36 -10.16 -42.77
C ASP A 319 3.23 -10.23 -41.74
N ASP A 320 3.20 -11.26 -40.89
CA ASP A 320 2.25 -11.42 -39.80
C ASP A 320 2.34 -10.28 -38.77
N ARG A 321 3.56 -9.84 -38.42
CA ARG A 321 3.77 -8.65 -37.57
C ARG A 321 3.20 -7.38 -38.23
N VAL A 322 3.40 -7.23 -39.53
CA VAL A 322 2.90 -6.09 -40.33
C VAL A 322 1.38 -6.12 -40.41
N VAL A 323 0.78 -7.28 -40.70
CA VAL A 323 -0.69 -7.49 -40.76
C VAL A 323 -1.37 -7.14 -39.45
N ARG A 324 -0.73 -7.39 -38.30
CA ARG A 324 -1.28 -7.00 -36.99
C ARG A 324 -1.27 -5.50 -36.70
N GLY A 325 -0.57 -4.70 -37.51
CA GLY A 325 -0.63 -3.25 -37.47
C GLY A 325 -2.04 -2.73 -37.79
N VAL A 326 -2.42 -1.56 -37.26
CA VAL A 326 -3.77 -1.01 -37.45
C VAL A 326 -3.92 -0.28 -38.79
N GLY A 327 -2.82 0.11 -39.43
CA GLY A 327 -2.84 0.74 -40.75
C GLY A 327 -3.61 -0.08 -41.78
N PHE A 328 -4.43 0.59 -42.58
CA PHE A 328 -5.13 0.00 -43.72
C PHE A 328 -4.53 0.42 -45.06
N SER A 329 -3.55 1.32 -45.02
CA SER A 329 -2.86 1.87 -46.16
C SER A 329 -1.42 1.30 -46.25
N GLY A 330 -0.83 1.46 -47.41
CA GLY A 330 0.60 1.32 -47.70
C GLY A 330 1.02 -0.13 -47.78
N TYR A 331 2.24 -0.38 -47.32
CA TYR A 331 2.77 -1.73 -47.20
C TYR A 331 1.90 -2.61 -46.28
N VAL A 332 1.36 -2.06 -45.18
CA VAL A 332 0.48 -2.80 -44.26
C VAL A 332 -0.80 -3.24 -44.96
N GLY A 333 -1.45 -2.34 -45.69
CA GLY A 333 -2.65 -2.63 -46.48
C GLY A 333 -2.38 -3.67 -47.57
N ALA A 334 -1.24 -3.57 -48.26
CA ALA A 334 -0.81 -4.52 -49.28
C ALA A 334 -0.63 -5.94 -48.71
N VAL A 335 0.12 -6.08 -47.61
CA VAL A 335 0.37 -7.38 -46.97
C VAL A 335 -0.94 -7.99 -46.44
N LYS A 336 -1.85 -7.18 -45.87
CA LYS A 336 -3.18 -7.65 -45.46
C LYS A 336 -3.97 -8.23 -46.64
N ARG A 337 -3.98 -7.58 -47.80
CA ARG A 337 -4.64 -8.10 -49.01
C ARG A 337 -3.97 -9.36 -49.53
N MET A 338 -2.63 -9.41 -49.57
CA MET A 338 -1.89 -10.62 -49.97
C MET A 338 -2.24 -11.81 -49.08
N ARG A 339 -2.46 -11.59 -47.77
CA ARG A 339 -2.93 -12.60 -46.82
C ARG A 339 -4.44 -12.88 -46.88
N GLY A 340 -5.14 -12.36 -47.89
CA GLY A 340 -6.54 -12.66 -48.15
C GLY A 340 -7.54 -11.93 -47.24
N TRP A 341 -7.14 -10.87 -46.54
CA TRP A 341 -8.09 -10.09 -45.74
C TRP A 341 -9.08 -9.35 -46.65
N LYS A 342 -10.33 -9.81 -46.67
CA LYS A 342 -11.43 -9.12 -47.36
C LYS A 342 -11.94 -7.98 -46.49
N TRP A 343 -11.88 -6.75 -46.99
CA TRP A 343 -12.50 -5.60 -46.35
C TRP A 343 -14.00 -5.61 -46.67
N LYS A 344 -14.86 -5.44 -45.66
CA LYS A 344 -16.31 -5.34 -45.86
C LYS A 344 -16.77 -3.88 -45.70
N GLY A 345 -17.64 -3.41 -46.59
CA GLY A 345 -18.30 -2.10 -46.49
C GLY A 345 -17.36 -0.90 -46.70
N LYS A 346 -17.56 0.20 -45.95
CA LYS A 346 -16.79 1.46 -46.07
C LYS A 346 -15.26 1.31 -45.93
N GLY A 347 -14.79 0.24 -45.27
CA GLY A 347 -13.35 -0.05 -45.17
C GLY A 347 -12.73 -0.49 -46.50
N GLU A 348 -13.52 -1.06 -47.41
CA GLU A 348 -13.07 -1.41 -48.75
C GLU A 348 -12.86 -0.16 -49.60
N GLU A 349 -13.78 0.80 -49.54
CA GLU A 349 -13.69 2.06 -50.26
C GLU A 349 -12.55 2.95 -49.72
N MET A 350 -12.40 3.05 -48.39
CA MET A 350 -11.28 3.77 -47.77
C MET A 350 -9.94 3.11 -48.08
N GLY A 351 -9.85 1.78 -48.00
CA GLY A 351 -8.63 1.07 -48.28
C GLY A 351 -8.27 1.06 -49.78
N ARG A 352 -9.26 1.12 -50.68
CA ARG A 352 -9.04 1.36 -52.12
C ARG A 352 -8.54 2.78 -52.34
N ARG A 353 -9.20 3.81 -51.80
CA ARG A 353 -8.78 5.21 -51.92
C ARG A 353 -7.39 5.46 -51.35
N ALA A 354 -7.09 4.97 -50.15
CA ALA A 354 -5.78 5.14 -49.51
C ALA A 354 -4.66 4.44 -50.29
N PHE A 355 -4.91 3.23 -50.78
CA PHE A 355 -3.94 2.49 -51.59
C PHE A 355 -3.74 3.08 -52.99
N VAL A 356 -4.80 3.65 -53.58
CA VAL A 356 -4.71 4.39 -54.85
C VAL A 356 -3.93 5.69 -54.65
N ALA A 357 -4.13 6.39 -53.52
CA ALA A 357 -3.38 7.59 -53.18
C ALA A 357 -1.89 7.31 -52.91
N GLU A 358 -1.55 6.18 -52.28
CA GLU A 358 -0.15 5.82 -51.98
C GLU A 358 0.57 5.11 -53.13
N ARG A 359 -0.15 4.52 -54.10
CA ARG A 359 0.51 3.97 -55.30
C ARG A 359 1.23 5.04 -56.12
N GLY A 360 0.93 6.32 -55.85
CA GLY A 360 1.47 7.46 -56.56
C GLY A 360 1.08 7.43 -58.04
N LYS A 361 1.38 8.51 -58.75
CA LYS A 361 1.38 8.43 -60.22
C LYS A 361 2.57 7.57 -60.66
N GLU A 362 2.44 6.85 -61.78
CA GLU A 362 3.46 5.87 -62.20
C GLU A 362 4.88 6.45 -62.33
N TRP A 363 4.99 7.75 -62.65
CA TRP A 363 6.26 8.48 -62.71
C TRP A 363 6.89 8.71 -61.33
N GLU A 364 6.09 8.93 -60.28
CA GLU A 364 6.60 9.06 -58.89
C GLU A 364 7.18 7.73 -58.42
N ARG A 365 6.60 6.61 -58.86
CA ARG A 365 7.12 5.27 -58.54
C ARG A 365 8.49 5.03 -59.18
N LYS A 366 8.67 5.39 -60.46
CA LYS A 366 9.96 5.28 -61.14
C LYS A 366 11.03 6.15 -60.46
N ARG A 367 10.65 7.35 -60.00
CA ARG A 367 11.50 8.24 -59.22
C ARG A 367 11.89 7.62 -57.87
N LEU A 368 10.93 7.17 -57.07
CA LEU A 368 11.20 6.55 -55.77
C LEU A 368 12.08 5.30 -55.85
N VAL A 369 11.90 4.47 -56.88
CA VAL A 369 12.77 3.30 -57.10
C VAL A 369 14.20 3.72 -57.42
N ARG A 370 14.39 4.79 -58.20
CA ARG A 370 15.71 5.37 -58.47
C ARG A 370 16.35 5.89 -57.17
N ASP A 371 15.61 6.71 -56.42
CA ASP A 371 16.07 7.29 -55.16
C ASP A 371 16.43 6.19 -54.13
N ASP A 372 15.64 5.11 -54.03
CA ASP A 372 15.92 3.97 -53.14
C ASP A 372 17.17 3.18 -53.57
N MET A 373 17.41 3.05 -54.88
CA MET A 373 18.64 2.44 -55.40
C MET A 373 19.86 3.30 -55.08
N GLU A 374 19.80 4.62 -55.30
CA GLU A 374 20.87 5.56 -54.97
C GLU A 374 21.19 5.52 -53.47
N VAL A 375 20.17 5.51 -52.61
CA VAL A 375 20.36 5.39 -51.15
C VAL A 375 20.99 4.06 -50.75
N ARG A 376 20.63 2.95 -51.42
CA ARG A 376 21.25 1.63 -51.15
C ARG A 376 22.71 1.60 -51.55
N GLU A 377 23.05 2.16 -52.71
CA GLU A 377 24.43 2.22 -53.20
C GLU A 377 25.29 3.11 -52.30
N GLU A 378 24.80 4.28 -51.90
CA GLU A 378 25.53 5.16 -50.99
C GLU A 378 25.69 4.53 -49.59
N ASN A 379 24.67 3.85 -49.06
CA ASN A 379 24.80 3.12 -47.79
C ASN A 379 25.77 1.93 -47.89
N ARG A 380 25.84 1.25 -49.04
CA ARG A 380 26.84 0.22 -49.31
C ARG A 380 28.24 0.83 -49.27
N ARG A 381 28.46 1.94 -49.98
CA ARG A 381 29.72 2.69 -49.99
C ARG A 381 30.16 3.12 -48.59
N ARG A 382 29.24 3.65 -47.78
CA ARG A 382 29.53 4.04 -46.38
C ARG A 382 29.92 2.86 -45.49
N ARG A 383 29.32 1.68 -45.70
CA ARG A 383 29.67 0.47 -44.94
C ARG A 383 31.04 -0.08 -45.34
N GLU A 384 31.38 -0.01 -46.62
CA GLU A 384 32.70 -0.38 -47.13
C GLU A 384 33.77 0.56 -46.56
N ALA A 385 33.58 1.87 -46.66
CA ALA A 385 34.48 2.86 -46.09
C ALA A 385 34.64 2.73 -44.56
N ALA A 386 33.53 2.48 -43.84
CA ALA A 386 33.60 2.27 -42.39
C ALA A 386 34.39 1.02 -42.04
N ARG A 387 34.27 -0.07 -42.81
CA ARG A 387 35.05 -1.30 -42.62
C ARG A 387 36.54 -1.04 -42.85
N GLU A 388 36.89 -0.34 -43.93
CA GLU A 388 38.27 0.03 -44.26
C GLU A 388 38.93 0.87 -43.16
N VAL A 389 38.21 1.84 -42.58
CA VAL A 389 38.72 2.66 -41.45
C VAL A 389 38.98 1.79 -40.22
N THR A 390 38.04 0.91 -39.85
CA THR A 390 38.23 -0.02 -38.72
C THR A 390 39.37 -1.03 -38.93
N SER A 391 39.65 -1.46 -40.15
CA SER A 391 40.80 -2.34 -40.45
C SER A 391 42.14 -1.61 -40.47
N GLY A 392 42.15 -0.28 -40.54
CA GLY A 392 43.36 0.54 -40.55
C GLY A 392 43.90 0.89 -39.15
N ASP A 393 43.08 0.78 -38.10
CA ASP A 393 43.45 1.10 -36.71
C ASP A 393 44.00 -0.13 -35.92
N GLU A 394 44.11 -1.31 -36.54
CA GLU A 394 44.64 -2.55 -35.92
C GLU A 394 46.11 -2.85 -36.27
N VAL A 395 46.88 -1.89 -36.81
CA VAL A 395 48.31 -2.06 -37.14
C VAL A 395 49.22 -1.29 -36.19
#